data_AF-A0A318YZ22-F1
#
_entry.id   AF-A0A318YZ22-F1
#
_cell.length_a   1.000
_cell.length_b   1.000
_cell.length_c   1.000
_cell.angle_alpha   90.00
_cell.angle_beta   90.00
_cell.angle_gamma   90.00
#
_symmetry.space_group_name_H-M   'P 1'
#
loop_
_entity.id
_entity.type
_entity.pdbx_description
1 polymer ?
#
loop_
_entity_poly.entity_id
_entity_poly.type
_entity_poly.pdbx_seq_one_letter_code
_entity_poly.pdbx_strand_id
1 'polypeptide(L)'
;MTVKTTDASPEVYPPIPPYKGRWHPPASLLDVHNHMWIDTDVWALPSEIQYGLYPQPTRGPGARRQLPGPLASGLLGHRSRRPTVSGPLLAARRLLLLSSRRMAPRFYYRKMELGKMPPCTLITAQALPKGRWINNYNGTRPLGDIIQRDLVTAADERYRTIRHPSVQWLEGHSAGGYGAWNLGLKYPEVFGGALSTLAGSFRTKLADEGREVTYDTYNGSQAFFTANHTLILLEQQLEHVKRGKTQLRLLIGGDDVRSREAHEHMWETLTAWGVDFGKAIVPGAPYTAEDVLGGLNDEGLQFWWDAQAKMVE
;
A
#
# COMPACT_ATOMS: atom_id res chain seq x y z
N MET A 1 14.59 -22.47 31.58
CA MET A 1 14.82 -22.05 30.18
C MET A 1 14.51 -20.56 30.09
N THR A 2 15.55 -19.74 30.03
CA THR A 2 15.47 -18.29 30.05
C THR A 2 15.12 -17.80 28.65
N VAL A 3 13.93 -17.21 28.50
CA VAL A 3 13.47 -16.58 27.26
C VAL A 3 14.36 -15.36 27.01
N LYS A 4 15.13 -15.38 25.92
CA LYS A 4 15.85 -14.19 25.44
C LYS A 4 14.82 -13.20 24.91
N THR A 5 14.67 -12.09 25.64
CA THR A 5 14.02 -10.87 25.15
C THR A 5 14.83 -10.31 23.99
N THR A 6 14.22 -10.18 22.82
CA THR A 6 14.80 -9.44 21.69
C THR A 6 14.80 -7.95 22.04
N ASP A 7 15.98 -7.32 22.01
CA ASP A 7 16.14 -5.87 22.23
C ASP A 7 15.28 -5.08 21.24
N ALA A 8 14.38 -4.25 21.78
CA ALA A 8 13.65 -3.27 21.00
C ALA A 8 14.64 -2.20 20.49
N SER A 9 14.57 -1.90 19.19
CA SER A 9 15.37 -0.83 18.57
C SER A 9 15.10 0.51 19.27
N PRO A 10 16.13 1.30 19.65
CA PRO A 10 15.98 2.57 20.37
C PRO A 10 15.43 3.74 19.51
N GLU A 11 14.88 3.46 18.32
CA GLU A 11 14.44 4.46 17.36
C GLU A 11 13.01 4.96 17.71
N VAL A 12 12.91 5.81 18.73
CA VAL A 12 11.65 6.48 19.14
C VAL A 12 11.44 7.72 18.26
N TYR A 13 10.49 7.64 17.33
CA TYR A 13 9.98 8.77 16.56
C TYR A 13 9.25 9.79 17.46
N PRO A 14 9.13 11.08 17.06
CA PRO A 14 8.47 12.10 17.87
C PRO A 14 7.00 11.75 18.19
N PRO A 15 6.45 12.27 19.30
CA PRO A 15 5.12 11.91 19.79
C PRO A 15 4.02 12.23 18.76
N ILE A 16 3.11 11.27 18.59
CA ILE A 16 1.96 11.33 17.69
C ILE A 16 0.98 12.41 18.19
N PRO A 17 0.57 13.39 17.35
CA PRO A 17 -0.52 14.29 17.70
C PRO A 17 -1.83 13.50 17.83
N PRO A 18 -2.63 13.69 18.88
CA PRO A 18 -3.90 12.99 19.03
C PRO A 18 -4.88 13.46 17.94
N TYR A 19 -5.20 12.58 16.98
CA TYR A 19 -6.28 12.79 16.03
C TYR A 19 -7.63 12.61 16.72
N LYS A 20 -8.32 13.73 17.02
CA LYS A 20 -9.61 13.73 17.71
C LYS A 20 -10.74 14.12 16.74
N GLY A 21 -11.24 13.15 15.97
CA GLY A 21 -12.57 13.28 15.35
C GLY A 21 -12.80 12.38 14.14
N ARG A 22 -13.95 11.70 14.09
CA ARG A 22 -14.48 11.13 12.85
C ARG A 22 -15.19 12.23 12.07
N TRP A 23 -14.59 12.70 10.98
CA TRP A 23 -15.21 13.68 10.10
C TRP A 23 -16.23 13.02 9.15
N HIS A 24 -17.43 13.59 9.08
CA HIS A 24 -18.50 13.16 8.17
C HIS A 24 -18.82 14.31 7.20
N PRO A 25 -18.25 14.33 5.99
CA PRO A 25 -18.56 15.34 4.99
C PRO A 25 -20.05 15.32 4.60
N PRO A 26 -20.67 16.47 4.32
CA PRO A 26 -21.95 16.54 3.62
C PRO A 26 -21.91 15.82 2.27
N ALA A 27 -23.05 15.30 1.80
CA ALA A 27 -23.15 14.60 0.52
C ALA A 27 -22.65 15.45 -0.66
N SER A 28 -23.00 16.75 -0.69
CA SER A 28 -22.52 17.69 -1.71
C SER A 28 -21.00 17.82 -1.75
N LEU A 29 -20.34 17.75 -0.59
CA LEU A 29 -18.90 17.80 -0.49
C LEU A 29 -18.25 16.48 -0.96
N LEU A 30 -18.87 15.33 -0.63
CA LEU A 30 -18.46 14.02 -1.18
C LEU A 30 -18.58 13.98 -2.71
N ASP A 31 -19.62 14.61 -3.27
CA ASP A 31 -19.80 14.70 -4.73
C ASP A 31 -18.70 15.53 -5.39
N VAL A 32 -18.31 16.67 -4.80
CA VAL A 32 -17.16 17.44 -5.27
C VAL A 32 -15.88 16.58 -5.24
N HIS A 33 -15.68 15.78 -4.20
CA HIS A 33 -14.50 14.90 -4.08
C HIS A 33 -14.46 13.77 -5.13
N ASN A 34 -15.61 13.44 -5.72
CA ASN A 34 -15.67 12.51 -6.85
C ASN A 34 -15.04 13.09 -8.12
N HIS A 35 -14.91 14.41 -8.22
CA HIS A 35 -14.32 15.09 -9.39
C HIS A 35 -12.97 15.75 -9.06
N MET A 36 -12.84 16.36 -7.88
CA MET A 36 -11.62 16.98 -7.38
C MET A 36 -11.48 16.73 -5.88
N TRP A 37 -10.50 15.93 -5.49
CA TRP A 37 -10.09 15.81 -4.09
C TRP A 37 -8.61 16.17 -3.96
N ILE A 38 -8.40 17.28 -3.28
CA ILE A 38 -7.10 17.82 -2.89
C ILE A 38 -7.16 17.94 -1.37
N ASP A 39 -6.49 17.04 -0.66
CA ASP A 39 -6.25 17.17 0.77
C ASP A 39 -5.58 18.53 1.04
N THR A 40 -6.27 19.40 1.76
CA THR A 40 -5.75 20.71 2.11
C THR A 40 -4.78 20.65 3.28
N ASP A 41 -4.65 19.52 3.99
CA ASP A 41 -3.72 19.36 5.13
C ASP A 41 -2.26 19.08 4.68
N VAL A 42 -1.91 19.48 3.46
CA VAL A 42 -0.55 19.44 2.91
C VAL A 42 0.40 20.46 3.54
N TRP A 43 -0.13 21.43 4.29
CA TRP A 43 0.64 22.54 4.91
C TRP A 43 1.61 22.09 6.01
N ALA A 44 1.53 20.85 6.47
CA ALA A 44 2.42 20.28 7.48
C ALA A 44 3.21 19.07 6.94
N LEU A 45 3.37 18.96 5.61
CA LEU A 45 4.24 17.94 5.05
C LEU A 45 5.71 18.25 5.38
N PRO A 46 6.48 17.25 5.82
CA PRO A 46 7.91 17.39 5.99
C PRO A 46 8.60 17.82 4.70
N SER A 47 9.70 18.56 4.80
CA SER A 47 10.44 19.09 3.65
C SER A 47 10.92 17.99 2.69
N GLU A 48 11.01 16.77 3.21
CA GLU A 48 11.49 15.62 2.48
C GLU A 48 10.40 14.97 1.60
N ILE A 49 9.11 15.26 1.80
CA ILE A 49 7.99 14.74 0.99
C ILE A 49 7.61 15.75 -0.09
N GLN A 50 7.75 15.38 -1.36
CA GLN A 50 7.31 16.22 -2.47
C GLN A 50 5.82 16.05 -2.74
N TYR A 51 5.16 17.14 -3.12
CA TYR A 51 3.74 17.14 -3.46
C TYR A 51 3.54 17.48 -4.93
N GLY A 52 2.68 16.72 -5.60
CA GLY A 52 2.28 16.94 -6.99
C GLY A 52 0.81 16.67 -7.22
N LEU A 53 0.29 17.16 -8.34
CA LEU A 53 -1.01 16.75 -8.87
C LEU A 53 -0.79 15.91 -10.13
N TYR A 54 -1.69 14.97 -10.40
CA TYR A 54 -1.72 14.18 -11.63
C TYR A 54 -3.11 14.22 -12.29
N PRO A 55 -3.19 14.12 -13.63
CA PRO A 55 -4.46 14.08 -14.36
C PRO A 55 -5.18 12.75 -14.12
N GLN A 56 -6.51 12.78 -14.09
CA GLN A 56 -7.37 11.60 -13.92
C GLN A 56 -8.36 11.45 -15.08
N PRO A 57 -7.89 11.13 -16.30
CA PRO A 57 -8.77 10.99 -17.46
C PRO A 57 -9.89 9.95 -17.26
N THR A 58 -9.73 8.97 -16.35
CA THR A 58 -10.80 8.02 -15.97
C THR A 58 -12.05 8.71 -15.44
N ARG A 59 -11.91 9.90 -14.83
CA ARG A 59 -13.02 10.69 -14.28
C ARG A 59 -13.56 11.75 -15.24
N GLY A 60 -13.01 11.81 -16.46
CA GLY A 60 -13.37 12.80 -17.48
C GLY A 60 -12.38 13.97 -17.57
N PRO A 61 -12.57 14.87 -18.56
CA PRO A 61 -11.66 15.98 -18.82
C PRO A 61 -11.50 16.92 -17.62
N GLY A 62 -10.26 17.32 -17.33
CA GLY A 62 -9.95 18.30 -16.27
C GLY A 62 -9.89 17.76 -14.83
N ALA A 63 -10.26 16.49 -14.60
CA ALA A 63 -10.14 15.88 -13.28
C ALA A 63 -8.66 15.72 -12.86
N ARG A 64 -8.35 16.06 -11.61
CA ARG A 64 -7.00 15.99 -11.04
C ARG A 64 -7.05 15.43 -9.61
N ARG A 65 -5.95 14.81 -9.20
CA ARG A 65 -5.78 14.34 -7.82
C ARG A 65 -4.35 14.49 -7.35
N GLN A 66 -4.17 14.39 -6.05
CA GLN A 66 -2.87 14.48 -5.40
C GLN A 66 -2.04 13.22 -5.61
N LEU A 67 -0.78 13.48 -5.93
CA LEU A 67 0.34 12.57 -6.00
C LEU A 67 1.46 13.11 -5.11
N PRO A 68 1.49 12.78 -3.81
CA PRO A 68 2.73 12.85 -3.06
C PRO A 68 3.81 12.01 -3.76
N GLY A 69 4.88 12.69 -4.17
CA GLY A 69 6.03 12.17 -4.90
C GLY A 69 7.28 12.05 -4.01
N PRO A 70 8.34 11.40 -4.51
CA PRO A 70 9.32 10.74 -3.67
C PRO A 70 10.20 11.71 -2.92
N LEU A 71 10.63 11.20 -1.77
CA LEU A 71 11.97 11.40 -1.26
C LEU A 71 13.00 10.97 -2.31
N ALA A 72 13.70 11.92 -2.93
CA ALA A 72 14.93 11.62 -3.62
C ALA A 72 16.01 11.37 -2.56
N SER A 73 16.32 10.10 -2.25
CA SER A 73 17.58 9.77 -1.60
C SER A 73 18.68 10.20 -2.56
N GLY A 74 19.26 11.40 -2.38
CA GLY A 74 20.58 11.83 -2.86
C GLY A 74 20.99 11.61 -4.33
N LEU A 75 20.13 11.10 -5.22
CA LEU A 75 20.53 10.60 -6.54
C LEU A 75 20.12 11.52 -7.69
N LEU A 76 19.40 12.62 -7.41
CA LEU A 76 19.21 13.71 -8.36
C LEU A 76 20.34 14.76 -8.33
N GLY A 77 21.33 14.60 -7.43
CA GLY A 77 22.42 15.57 -7.24
C GLY A 77 23.82 15.13 -7.71
N HIS A 78 24.13 13.83 -7.76
CA HIS A 78 25.46 13.41 -8.18
C HIS A 78 25.51 13.09 -9.68
N ARG A 79 25.89 14.10 -10.48
CA ARG A 79 26.71 13.87 -11.68
C ARG A 79 28.07 13.30 -11.23
N SER A 80 28.11 12.06 -10.78
CA SER A 80 29.37 11.35 -10.61
C SER A 80 29.89 11.01 -12.00
N ARG A 81 30.91 11.76 -12.43
CA ARG A 81 31.72 11.47 -13.62
C ARG A 81 32.53 10.18 -13.37
N ARG A 82 31.90 9.00 -13.39
CA ARG A 82 32.58 7.72 -13.66
C ARG A 82 31.60 6.75 -14.35
N PRO A 83 31.97 6.16 -15.50
CA PRO A 83 31.08 5.32 -16.29
C PRO A 83 31.14 3.89 -15.74
N THR A 84 30.28 3.58 -14.79
CA THR A 84 29.88 2.20 -14.45
C THR A 84 28.71 2.27 -13.49
N VAL A 85 27.89 1.22 -13.46
CA VAL A 85 26.74 0.97 -12.58
C VAL A 85 25.38 1.39 -13.16
N SER A 86 24.83 0.48 -13.96
CA SER A 86 23.42 0.37 -14.36
C SER A 86 22.47 0.12 -13.17
N GLY A 87 22.98 -0.21 -11.98
CA GLY A 87 22.23 -0.67 -10.79
C GLY A 87 21.40 0.37 -10.02
N PRO A 88 21.95 1.51 -9.54
CA PRO A 88 21.22 2.46 -8.69
C PRO A 88 20.15 3.25 -9.47
N LEU A 89 20.38 3.50 -10.76
CA LEU A 89 19.41 4.13 -11.66
C LEU A 89 18.22 3.21 -11.99
N LEU A 90 18.42 1.90 -12.14
CA LEU A 90 17.31 0.94 -12.29
C LEU A 90 16.56 0.71 -10.96
N ALA A 91 17.25 0.76 -9.82
CA ALA A 91 16.63 0.60 -8.50
C ALA A 91 15.63 1.75 -8.19
N ALA A 92 16.03 3.00 -8.41
CA ALA A 92 15.17 4.17 -8.23
C ALA A 92 13.92 4.19 -9.14
N ARG A 93 13.84 3.31 -10.16
CA ARG A 93 12.72 3.23 -11.11
C ARG A 93 11.62 2.23 -10.71
N ARG A 94 11.70 1.63 -9.53
CA ARG A 94 10.66 0.71 -8.98
C ARG A 94 9.58 1.51 -8.28
N LEU A 95 8.35 1.03 -8.22
CA LEU A 95 7.24 1.81 -7.67
C LEU A 95 6.58 1.06 -6.50
N LEU A 96 6.64 1.65 -5.29
CA LEU A 96 5.86 1.21 -4.13
C LEU A 96 4.72 2.20 -3.87
N LEU A 97 3.47 1.76 -4.03
CA LEU A 97 2.30 2.56 -3.64
C LEU A 97 1.93 2.29 -2.19
N LEU A 98 1.75 3.36 -1.42
CA LEU A 98 1.26 3.32 -0.06
C LEU A 98 -0.08 4.01 0.10
N SER A 99 -0.91 3.45 0.99
CA SER A 99 -2.16 4.07 1.44
C SER A 99 -2.03 4.92 2.72
N SER A 100 -0.83 4.98 3.34
CA SER A 100 -0.56 5.71 4.58
C SER A 100 0.10 7.06 4.31
N ARG A 101 -0.29 8.10 5.05
CA ARG A 101 -0.07 9.50 4.65
C ARG A 101 1.23 10.14 5.12
N ARG A 102 1.89 9.65 6.18
CA ARG A 102 3.02 10.39 6.79
C ARG A 102 4.16 9.54 7.30
N MET A 103 3.90 8.52 8.11
CA MET A 103 4.96 7.78 8.78
C MET A 103 5.54 6.64 7.94
N ALA A 104 4.70 5.83 7.29
CA ALA A 104 5.19 4.74 6.44
C ALA A 104 6.18 5.23 5.37
N PRO A 105 5.96 6.39 4.71
CA PRO A 105 6.94 6.90 3.76
C PRO A 105 8.29 7.27 4.35
N ARG A 106 8.28 7.90 5.53
CA ARG A 106 9.50 8.26 6.25
C ARG A 106 10.26 7.02 6.72
N PHE A 107 9.53 6.04 7.24
CA PHE A 107 10.08 4.76 7.63
C PHE A 107 10.82 4.11 6.45
N TYR A 108 10.14 3.93 5.31
CA TYR A 108 10.75 3.27 4.17
C TYR A 108 11.88 4.07 3.56
N TYR A 109 11.77 5.38 3.50
CA TYR A 109 12.89 6.21 3.09
C TYR A 109 14.11 6.04 3.98
N ARG A 110 13.91 6.06 5.30
CA ARG A 110 15.01 5.86 6.24
C ARG A 110 15.63 4.46 6.08
N LYS A 111 14.81 3.43 5.87
CA LYS A 111 15.30 2.07 5.61
C LYS A 111 16.04 1.96 4.28
N MET A 112 15.66 2.72 3.25
CA MET A 112 16.43 2.84 2.01
C MET A 112 17.79 3.53 2.24
N GLU A 113 17.83 4.63 3.00
CA GLU A 113 19.10 5.31 3.34
C GLU A 113 20.06 4.42 4.11
N LEU A 114 19.53 3.58 5.01
CA LEU A 114 20.30 2.63 5.80
C LEU A 114 20.66 1.34 5.05
N GLY A 115 20.26 1.19 3.78
CA GLY A 115 20.49 -0.02 2.98
C GLY A 115 19.74 -1.26 3.48
N LYS A 116 18.71 -1.09 4.32
CA LYS A 116 17.89 -2.18 4.88
C LYS A 116 16.79 -2.65 3.93
N MET A 117 16.47 -1.85 2.91
CA MET A 117 15.59 -2.23 1.81
C MET A 117 16.15 -1.69 0.48
N PRO A 118 15.78 -2.25 -0.68
CA PRO A 118 16.27 -1.76 -1.96
C PRO A 118 15.79 -0.32 -2.24
N PRO A 119 16.58 0.50 -2.94
CA PRO A 119 16.10 1.77 -3.45
C PRO A 119 14.89 1.57 -4.36
N CYS A 120 13.85 2.38 -4.19
CA CYS A 120 12.66 2.44 -5.03
C CYS A 120 12.06 3.86 -5.06
N THR A 121 11.31 4.18 -6.11
CA THR A 121 10.38 5.32 -6.10
C THR A 121 9.20 4.97 -5.18
N LEU A 122 9.07 5.73 -4.12
CA LEU A 122 7.93 5.64 -3.21
C LEU A 122 6.84 6.63 -3.62
N ILE A 123 5.62 6.15 -3.77
CA ILE A 123 4.46 6.98 -4.04
C ILE A 123 3.40 6.71 -2.99
N THR A 124 2.87 7.76 -2.35
CA THR A 124 1.67 7.59 -1.55
C THR A 124 0.50 8.09 -2.35
N ALA A 125 -0.43 7.20 -2.65
CA ALA A 125 -1.64 7.61 -3.32
C ALA A 125 -2.56 8.25 -2.29
N GLN A 126 -3.28 9.30 -2.67
CA GLN A 126 -4.34 9.84 -1.84
C GLN A 126 -5.66 9.13 -2.18
N ALA A 127 -6.35 8.50 -1.23
CA ALA A 127 -7.70 7.94 -1.43
C ALA A 127 -8.81 8.99 -1.32
N LEU A 128 -10.05 8.60 -1.62
CA LEU A 128 -11.22 9.45 -1.37
C LEU A 128 -11.46 9.50 0.13
N PRO A 129 -12.14 10.54 0.64
CA PRO A 129 -12.35 10.68 2.09
C PRO A 129 -13.06 9.48 2.74
N LYS A 130 -13.83 8.70 1.97
CA LYS A 130 -14.50 7.48 2.39
C LYS A 130 -14.43 6.40 1.31
N GLY A 131 -14.50 5.14 1.74
CA GLY A 131 -14.50 3.97 0.87
C GLY A 131 -13.20 3.17 0.88
N ARG A 132 -13.15 2.16 0.03
CA ARG A 132 -12.00 1.29 -0.23
C ARG A 132 -11.21 1.78 -1.44
N TRP A 133 -10.07 1.16 -1.66
CA TRP A 133 -9.17 1.41 -2.78
C TRP A 133 -9.53 0.57 -4.01
N ILE A 134 -10.83 0.40 -4.29
CA ILE A 134 -11.35 -0.40 -5.39
C ILE A 134 -12.47 0.35 -6.12
N ASN A 135 -12.83 -0.10 -7.32
CA ASN A 135 -14.03 0.41 -8.00
C ASN A 135 -15.27 0.17 -7.14
N ASN A 136 -16.11 1.20 -6.98
CA ASN A 136 -17.35 1.04 -6.23
C ASN A 136 -18.43 0.31 -7.04
N TYR A 137 -19.44 -0.17 -6.31
CA TYR A 137 -20.55 -0.98 -6.81
C TYR A 137 -21.26 -0.36 -8.01
N ASN A 138 -21.49 0.97 -7.98
CA ASN A 138 -22.23 1.68 -9.04
C ASN A 138 -21.33 2.24 -10.15
N GLY A 139 -20.01 1.98 -10.13
CA GLY A 139 -19.05 2.49 -11.12
C GLY A 139 -18.75 3.99 -11.05
N THR A 140 -19.43 4.76 -10.20
CA THR A 140 -19.27 6.21 -10.06
C THR A 140 -17.93 6.63 -9.43
N ARG A 141 -17.24 5.70 -8.76
CA ARG A 141 -15.92 5.89 -8.13
C ARG A 141 -14.98 4.77 -8.59
N PRO A 142 -14.42 4.84 -9.81
CA PRO A 142 -13.56 3.81 -10.37
C PRO A 142 -12.12 3.93 -9.83
N LEU A 143 -11.94 3.78 -8.50
CA LEU A 143 -10.65 4.01 -7.86
C LEU A 143 -9.57 3.01 -8.29
N GLY A 144 -9.94 1.76 -8.55
CA GLY A 144 -8.99 0.77 -9.05
C GLY A 144 -8.49 1.13 -10.43
N ASP A 145 -9.38 1.55 -11.33
CA ASP A 145 -9.00 1.96 -12.69
C ASP A 145 -8.12 3.20 -12.69
N ILE A 146 -8.43 4.17 -11.83
CA ILE A 146 -7.61 5.37 -11.63
C ILE A 146 -6.21 4.99 -11.15
N ILE A 147 -6.09 4.06 -10.21
CA ILE A 147 -4.80 3.67 -9.63
C ILE A 147 -3.97 2.90 -10.65
N GLN A 148 -4.55 1.88 -11.28
CA GLN A 148 -3.81 1.03 -12.22
C GLN A 148 -3.40 1.77 -13.50
N ARG A 149 -4.23 2.73 -13.96
CA ARG A 149 -3.97 3.46 -15.21
C ARG A 149 -3.40 4.84 -14.97
N ASP A 150 -4.20 5.73 -14.42
CA ASP A 150 -3.90 7.17 -14.43
C ASP A 150 -2.71 7.49 -13.52
N LEU A 151 -2.69 6.88 -12.32
CA LEU A 151 -1.64 7.06 -11.35
C LEU A 151 -0.32 6.42 -11.81
N VAL A 152 -0.35 5.16 -12.28
CA VAL A 152 0.84 4.49 -12.81
C VAL A 152 1.40 5.24 -14.01
N THR A 153 0.55 5.66 -14.96
CA THR A 153 1.01 6.44 -16.13
C THR A 153 1.71 7.73 -15.70
N ALA A 154 1.10 8.50 -14.78
CA ALA A 154 1.70 9.73 -14.28
C ALA A 154 3.02 9.48 -13.51
N ALA A 155 3.09 8.40 -12.73
CA ALA A 155 4.30 7.99 -12.04
C ALA A 155 5.41 7.64 -13.02
N ASP A 156 5.08 6.86 -14.06
CA ASP A 156 6.03 6.42 -15.07
C ASP A 156 6.58 7.59 -15.89
N GLU A 157 5.74 8.54 -16.27
CA GLU A 157 6.18 9.74 -17.01
C GLU A 157 7.06 10.64 -16.15
N ARG A 158 6.67 10.86 -14.89
CA ARG A 158 7.33 11.81 -13.99
C ARG A 158 8.64 11.27 -13.42
N TYR A 159 8.67 10.00 -13.04
CA TYR A 159 9.79 9.38 -12.36
C TYR A 159 10.58 8.40 -13.24
N ARG A 160 10.11 8.17 -14.48
CA ARG A 160 10.75 7.26 -15.45
C ARG A 160 10.89 5.85 -14.90
N THR A 161 9.88 5.35 -14.20
CA THR A 161 9.85 4.01 -13.60
C THR A 161 9.98 2.90 -14.67
N ILE A 162 10.27 1.68 -14.24
CA ILE A 162 10.26 0.49 -15.10
C ILE A 162 8.81 0.02 -15.23
N ARG A 163 8.34 -0.08 -16.48
CA ARG A 163 6.99 -0.52 -16.83
C ARG A 163 6.89 -2.04 -16.90
N HIS A 164 7.14 -2.70 -15.77
CA HIS A 164 7.06 -4.16 -15.69
C HIS A 164 6.37 -4.58 -14.38
N PRO A 165 5.39 -5.49 -14.40
CA PRO A 165 4.64 -5.85 -13.19
C PRO A 165 5.51 -6.33 -12.02
N SER A 166 6.64 -7.02 -12.29
CA SER A 166 7.53 -7.50 -11.21
C SER A 166 8.18 -6.40 -10.36
N VAL A 167 8.20 -5.14 -10.83
CA VAL A 167 8.75 -3.98 -10.08
C VAL A 167 7.70 -3.04 -9.51
N GLN A 168 6.44 -3.40 -9.67
CA GLN A 168 5.29 -2.62 -9.24
C GLN A 168 4.75 -3.28 -7.98
N TRP A 169 4.96 -2.62 -6.86
CA TRP A 169 4.72 -3.14 -5.53
C TRP A 169 3.62 -2.33 -4.84
N LEU A 170 2.79 -3.03 -4.08
CA LEU A 170 1.69 -2.43 -3.34
C LEU A 170 1.81 -2.76 -1.85
N GLU A 171 1.66 -1.76 -1.01
CA GLU A 171 1.42 -1.96 0.41
C GLU A 171 0.36 -1.00 0.93
N GLY A 172 -0.43 -1.48 1.88
CA GLY A 172 -1.31 -0.58 2.60
C GLY A 172 -1.68 -1.07 3.97
N HIS A 173 -2.26 -0.15 4.72
CA HIS A 173 -2.78 -0.38 6.06
C HIS A 173 -4.31 -0.48 6.04
N SER A 174 -4.90 -1.40 6.82
CA SER A 174 -6.37 -1.47 6.98
C SER A 174 -7.10 -1.64 5.64
N ALA A 175 -7.98 -0.70 5.29
CA ALA A 175 -8.66 -0.62 4.01
C ALA A 175 -7.68 -0.51 2.82
N GLY A 176 -6.52 0.09 3.04
CA GLY A 176 -5.43 0.13 2.07
C GLY A 176 -4.67 -1.19 1.94
N GLY A 177 -4.57 -1.99 3.01
CA GLY A 177 -4.01 -3.35 2.93
C GLY A 177 -4.91 -4.26 2.09
N TYR A 178 -6.22 -4.20 2.34
CA TYR A 178 -7.21 -4.81 1.45
C TYR A 178 -7.09 -4.29 0.02
N GLY A 179 -6.91 -2.98 -0.15
CA GLY A 179 -6.66 -2.33 -1.44
C GLY A 179 -5.45 -2.87 -2.19
N ALA A 180 -4.31 -2.96 -1.51
CA ALA A 180 -3.04 -3.43 -2.08
C ALA A 180 -3.20 -4.85 -2.66
N TRP A 181 -3.79 -5.76 -1.89
CA TRP A 181 -4.05 -7.12 -2.36
C TRP A 181 -5.13 -7.16 -3.45
N ASN A 182 -6.25 -6.44 -3.28
CA ASN A 182 -7.32 -6.45 -4.28
C ASN A 182 -6.83 -5.93 -5.64
N LEU A 183 -6.12 -4.80 -5.68
CA LEU A 183 -5.56 -4.23 -6.90
C LEU A 183 -4.48 -5.13 -7.49
N GLY A 184 -3.59 -5.66 -6.66
CA GLY A 184 -2.55 -6.61 -7.07
C GLY A 184 -3.09 -7.85 -7.76
N LEU A 185 -4.20 -8.40 -7.23
CA LEU A 185 -4.83 -9.59 -7.76
C LEU A 185 -5.73 -9.28 -8.97
N LYS A 186 -6.37 -8.11 -9.03
CA LYS A 186 -7.20 -7.73 -10.19
C LYS A 186 -6.40 -7.32 -11.43
N TYR A 187 -5.25 -6.69 -11.20
CA TYR A 187 -4.40 -6.15 -12.26
C TYR A 187 -2.96 -6.69 -12.12
N PRO A 188 -2.75 -8.01 -12.14
CA PRO A 188 -1.44 -8.59 -11.90
C PRO A 188 -0.44 -8.29 -13.03
N GLU A 189 -0.92 -7.94 -14.22
CA GLU A 189 -0.12 -7.38 -15.32
C GLU A 189 0.43 -5.98 -15.04
N VAL A 190 -0.15 -5.27 -14.06
CA VAL A 190 0.33 -3.97 -13.59
C VAL A 190 1.10 -4.12 -12.28
N PHE A 191 0.62 -4.90 -11.32
CA PHE A 191 1.12 -4.95 -9.93
C PHE A 191 1.63 -6.32 -9.47
N GLY A 192 2.07 -7.18 -10.41
CA GLY A 192 2.42 -8.58 -10.15
C GLY A 192 3.70 -8.83 -9.33
N GLY A 193 4.37 -7.80 -8.83
CA GLY A 193 5.65 -7.93 -8.12
C GLY A 193 5.48 -8.37 -6.67
N ALA A 194 4.97 -7.49 -5.82
CA ALA A 194 4.88 -7.74 -4.38
C ALA A 194 3.69 -7.03 -3.75
N LEU A 195 2.90 -7.77 -2.96
CA LEU A 195 1.70 -7.32 -2.28
C LEU A 195 1.85 -7.52 -0.78
N SER A 196 1.92 -6.43 -0.02
CA SER A 196 2.06 -6.44 1.42
C SER A 196 0.86 -5.78 2.11
N THR A 197 0.46 -6.28 3.27
CA THR A 197 -0.55 -5.62 4.10
C THR A 197 -0.08 -5.40 5.51
N LEU A 198 -0.50 -4.27 6.08
CA LEU A 198 -0.41 -3.94 7.50
C LEU A 198 -1.83 -3.94 8.07
N ALA A 199 -2.17 -4.90 8.93
CA ALA A 199 -3.50 -5.04 9.53
C ALA A 199 -4.65 -4.91 8.50
N GLY A 200 -4.56 -5.67 7.39
CA GLY A 200 -5.50 -5.61 6.28
C GLY A 200 -6.94 -5.96 6.67
N SER A 201 -7.92 -5.24 6.11
CA SER A 201 -9.33 -5.48 6.43
C SER A 201 -9.91 -6.63 5.60
N PHE A 202 -9.81 -7.85 6.11
CA PHE A 202 -10.20 -9.10 5.43
C PHE A 202 -11.42 -9.79 6.04
N ARG A 203 -12.36 -9.01 6.57
CA ARG A 203 -13.61 -9.59 7.08
C ARG A 203 -14.44 -10.11 5.91
N THR A 204 -15.19 -11.18 6.15
CA THR A 204 -15.99 -11.85 5.12
C THR A 204 -17.45 -11.40 5.11
N LYS A 205 -17.94 -10.86 6.23
CA LYS A 205 -19.28 -10.27 6.35
C LYS A 205 -19.21 -8.75 6.33
N LEU A 206 -19.98 -8.13 5.45
CA LEU A 206 -20.08 -6.68 5.32
C LEU A 206 -20.64 -6.04 6.60
N ALA A 207 -21.50 -6.76 7.33
CA ALA A 207 -22.08 -6.29 8.60
C ALA A 207 -21.04 -6.13 9.72
N ASP A 208 -19.89 -6.81 9.64
CA ASP A 208 -18.80 -6.69 10.61
C ASP A 208 -17.89 -5.49 10.32
N GLU A 209 -18.14 -4.80 9.21
CA GLU A 209 -17.45 -3.57 8.83
C GLU A 209 -18.31 -2.33 9.11
N GLY A 210 -17.64 -1.22 9.44
CA GLY A 210 -18.33 0.05 9.66
C GLY A 210 -19.01 0.53 8.38
N ARG A 211 -20.34 0.68 8.40
CA ARG A 211 -21.13 1.19 7.27
C ARG A 211 -20.58 2.54 6.76
N GLU A 212 -20.10 3.38 7.65
CA GLU A 212 -19.53 4.69 7.36
C GLU A 212 -18.27 4.65 6.48
N VAL A 213 -17.54 3.52 6.47
CA VAL A 213 -16.35 3.33 5.62
C VAL A 213 -16.61 2.42 4.41
N THR A 214 -17.66 1.60 4.44
CA THR A 214 -17.95 0.63 3.37
C THR A 214 -19.07 1.04 2.41
N TYR A 215 -20.03 1.85 2.84
CA TYR A 215 -21.24 2.13 2.05
C TYR A 215 -20.95 2.73 0.68
N ASP A 216 -20.06 3.72 0.62
CA ASP A 216 -19.66 4.39 -0.63
C ASP A 216 -18.96 3.47 -1.64
N THR A 217 -18.45 2.32 -1.18
CA THR A 217 -17.81 1.30 -2.02
C THR A 217 -18.77 0.19 -2.39
N TYR A 218 -19.44 -0.42 -1.41
CA TYR A 218 -20.18 -1.65 -1.61
C TYR A 218 -21.70 -1.43 -1.73
N ASN A 219 -22.20 -0.23 -1.41
CA ASN A 219 -23.62 0.13 -1.44
C ASN A 219 -24.53 -0.85 -0.67
N GLY A 220 -24.03 -1.41 0.44
CA GLY A 220 -24.75 -2.42 1.22
C GLY A 220 -24.82 -3.82 0.60
N SER A 221 -24.22 -4.05 -0.58
CA SER A 221 -24.25 -5.34 -1.27
C SER A 221 -23.22 -6.32 -0.70
N GLN A 222 -23.69 -7.29 0.09
CA GLN A 222 -22.86 -8.40 0.57
C GLN A 222 -22.30 -9.22 -0.59
N ALA A 223 -23.08 -9.44 -1.65
CA ALA A 223 -22.62 -10.19 -2.83
C ALA A 223 -21.43 -9.50 -3.50
N PHE A 224 -21.50 -8.18 -3.69
CA PHE A 224 -20.37 -7.42 -4.23
C PHE A 224 -19.18 -7.39 -3.27
N PHE A 225 -19.42 -7.28 -1.96
CA PHE A 225 -18.37 -7.37 -0.95
C PHE A 225 -17.62 -8.71 -1.03
N THR A 226 -18.35 -9.83 -1.07
CA THR A 226 -17.80 -11.18 -1.21
C THR A 226 -17.06 -11.37 -2.53
N ALA A 227 -17.64 -10.96 -3.67
CA ALA A 227 -17.00 -11.08 -4.98
C ALA A 227 -15.69 -10.29 -5.09
N ASN A 228 -15.50 -9.26 -4.26
CA ASN A 228 -14.28 -8.48 -4.19
C ASN A 228 -13.38 -8.89 -3.01
N HIS A 229 -13.73 -9.92 -2.24
CA HIS A 229 -12.87 -10.38 -1.15
C HIS A 229 -11.55 -10.90 -1.71
N THR A 230 -10.44 -10.63 -1.02
CA THR A 230 -9.09 -10.95 -1.52
C THR A 230 -8.86 -12.44 -1.69
N LEU A 231 -9.46 -13.29 -0.84
CA LEU A 231 -9.43 -14.75 -1.05
C LEU A 231 -10.12 -15.17 -2.36
N ILE A 232 -11.27 -14.58 -2.69
CA ILE A 232 -12.00 -14.90 -3.92
C ILE A 232 -11.17 -14.50 -5.14
N LEU A 233 -10.54 -13.32 -5.09
CA LEU A 233 -9.66 -12.87 -6.16
C LEU A 233 -8.38 -13.70 -6.26
N LEU A 234 -7.80 -14.11 -5.13
CA LEU A 234 -6.59 -14.93 -5.10
C LEU A 234 -6.86 -16.33 -5.66
N GLU A 235 -7.99 -16.93 -5.31
CA GLU A 235 -8.41 -18.21 -5.88
C GLU A 235 -8.51 -18.14 -7.41
N GLN A 236 -9.15 -17.09 -7.93
CA GLN A 236 -9.28 -16.85 -9.37
C GLN A 236 -7.93 -16.62 -10.08
N GLN A 237 -6.93 -16.14 -9.35
CA GLN A 237 -5.63 -15.72 -9.89
C GLN A 237 -4.47 -16.63 -9.44
N LEU A 238 -4.78 -17.77 -8.83
CA LEU A 238 -3.80 -18.62 -8.15
C LEU A 238 -2.67 -19.04 -9.08
N GLU A 239 -3.02 -19.49 -10.29
CA GLU A 239 -2.04 -19.88 -11.31
C GLU A 239 -1.18 -18.71 -11.78
N HIS A 240 -1.77 -17.51 -11.90
CA HIS A 240 -1.01 -16.31 -12.25
C HIS A 240 -0.02 -15.96 -11.14
N VAL A 241 -0.47 -15.95 -9.89
CA VAL A 241 0.36 -15.65 -8.71
C VAL A 241 1.51 -16.65 -8.58
N LYS A 242 1.25 -17.95 -8.78
CA LYS A 242 2.28 -19.00 -8.73
C LYS A 242 3.28 -18.84 -9.88
N ARG A 243 2.81 -18.69 -11.12
CA ARG A 243 3.67 -18.57 -12.31
C ARG A 243 4.47 -17.28 -12.32
N GLY A 244 3.83 -16.15 -12.01
CA GLY A 244 4.46 -14.84 -11.88
C GLY A 244 5.32 -14.71 -10.64
N LYS A 245 5.26 -15.72 -9.74
CA LYS A 245 5.88 -15.70 -8.43
C LYS A 245 5.56 -14.36 -7.76
N THR A 246 4.31 -13.96 -7.61
CA THR A 246 4.00 -12.71 -6.90
C THR A 246 4.34 -12.88 -5.42
N GLN A 247 5.12 -11.96 -4.84
CA GLN A 247 5.44 -12.01 -3.41
C GLN A 247 4.23 -11.55 -2.60
N LEU A 248 3.79 -12.35 -1.62
CA LEU A 248 2.65 -12.02 -0.76
C LEU A 248 3.11 -11.88 0.69
N ARG A 249 2.61 -10.86 1.40
CA ARG A 249 2.90 -10.65 2.82
C ARG A 249 1.70 -10.12 3.61
N LEU A 250 1.46 -10.71 4.79
CA LEU A 250 0.40 -10.36 5.72
C LEU A 250 0.99 -10.02 7.10
N LEU A 251 1.03 -8.74 7.47
CA LEU A 251 1.53 -8.27 8.77
C LEU A 251 0.36 -7.78 9.63
N ILE A 252 0.42 -8.05 10.93
CA ILE A 252 -0.56 -7.59 11.91
C ILE A 252 0.11 -7.34 13.28
N GLY A 253 -0.38 -6.35 14.02
CA GLY A 253 0.07 -6.09 15.38
C GLY A 253 -0.35 -7.20 16.34
N GLY A 254 0.46 -7.50 17.35
CA GLY A 254 0.18 -8.49 18.40
C GLY A 254 -1.10 -8.17 19.16
N ASP A 255 -1.30 -6.88 19.47
CA ASP A 255 -2.40 -6.38 20.29
C ASP A 255 -3.62 -5.98 19.43
N ASP A 256 -3.56 -6.15 18.10
CA ASP A 256 -4.73 -6.01 17.22
C ASP A 256 -5.66 -7.22 17.33
N VAL A 257 -6.50 -7.21 18.36
CA VAL A 257 -7.56 -8.20 18.55
C VAL A 257 -8.71 -8.04 17.55
N ARG A 258 -8.88 -6.83 16.98
CA ARG A 258 -10.02 -6.49 16.13
C ARG A 258 -9.95 -7.18 14.76
N SER A 259 -8.75 -7.36 14.23
CA SER A 259 -8.52 -7.92 12.90
C SER A 259 -7.87 -9.31 12.94
N ARG A 260 -7.55 -9.84 14.13
CA ARG A 260 -6.85 -11.12 14.34
C ARG A 260 -7.51 -12.28 13.61
N GLU A 261 -8.77 -12.54 13.91
CA GLU A 261 -9.54 -13.67 13.34
C GLU A 261 -9.53 -13.65 11.81
N ALA A 262 -9.73 -12.47 11.22
CA ALA A 262 -9.71 -12.30 9.77
C ALA A 262 -8.32 -12.61 9.15
N HIS A 263 -7.23 -12.27 9.85
CA HIS A 263 -5.88 -12.59 9.36
C HIS A 263 -5.52 -14.06 9.55
N GLU A 264 -5.92 -14.67 10.66
CA GLU A 264 -5.73 -16.10 10.88
C GLU A 264 -6.49 -16.92 9.84
N HIS A 265 -7.72 -16.54 9.52
CA HIS A 265 -8.49 -17.14 8.45
C HIS A 265 -7.79 -17.03 7.08
N MET A 266 -7.21 -15.86 6.76
CA MET A 266 -6.37 -15.71 5.56
C MET A 266 -5.20 -16.70 5.60
N TRP A 267 -4.43 -16.76 6.70
CA TRP A 267 -3.25 -17.62 6.80
C TRP A 267 -3.58 -19.10 6.65
N GLU A 268 -4.62 -19.57 7.32
CA GLU A 268 -5.09 -20.95 7.22
C GLU A 268 -5.49 -21.28 5.78
N THR A 269 -6.23 -20.39 5.12
CA THR A 269 -6.67 -20.58 3.75
C THR A 269 -5.49 -20.61 2.76
N LEU A 270 -4.56 -19.64 2.85
CA LEU A 270 -3.38 -19.63 1.98
C LEU A 270 -2.48 -20.86 2.20
N THR A 271 -2.35 -21.31 3.45
CA THR A 271 -1.60 -22.53 3.79
C THR A 271 -2.26 -23.76 3.17
N ALA A 272 -3.59 -23.88 3.28
CA ALA A 272 -4.34 -24.99 2.68
C ALA A 272 -4.26 -25.01 1.15
N TRP A 273 -4.15 -23.85 0.50
CA TRP A 273 -3.97 -23.73 -0.95
C TRP A 273 -2.52 -23.94 -1.44
N GLY A 274 -1.57 -24.11 -0.52
CA GLY A 274 -0.15 -24.21 -0.85
C GLY A 274 0.38 -22.96 -1.54
N VAL A 275 -0.06 -21.78 -1.08
CA VAL A 275 0.44 -20.49 -1.55
C VAL A 275 1.64 -20.09 -0.70
N ASP A 276 2.73 -19.65 -1.34
CA ASP A 276 3.86 -19.07 -0.62
C ASP A 276 3.53 -17.63 -0.20
N PHE A 277 3.63 -17.34 1.10
CA PHE A 277 3.44 -15.99 1.64
C PHE A 277 4.24 -15.78 2.93
N GLY A 278 4.68 -14.55 3.13
CA GLY A 278 5.23 -14.11 4.41
C GLY A 278 4.11 -13.71 5.38
N LYS A 279 4.28 -14.02 6.67
CA LYS A 279 3.42 -13.51 7.73
C LYS A 279 4.23 -13.09 8.95
N ALA A 280 3.77 -12.08 9.66
CA ALA A 280 4.32 -11.73 10.96
C ALA A 280 3.24 -11.17 11.90
N ILE A 281 3.37 -11.54 13.18
CA ILE A 281 2.67 -10.92 14.29
C ILE A 281 3.70 -10.05 15.00
N VAL A 282 3.52 -8.73 14.99
CA VAL A 282 4.47 -7.79 15.58
C VAL A 282 4.16 -7.65 17.09
N PRO A 283 4.98 -8.22 17.99
CA PRO A 283 4.62 -8.30 19.41
C PRO A 283 4.42 -6.90 20.04
N GLY A 284 3.37 -6.72 20.83
CA GLY A 284 3.06 -5.45 21.52
C GLY A 284 2.61 -4.30 20.62
N ALA A 285 2.56 -4.49 19.29
CA ALA A 285 2.06 -3.48 18.39
C ALA A 285 0.52 -3.51 18.36
N PRO A 286 -0.16 -2.36 18.57
CA PRO A 286 -1.60 -2.24 18.34
C PRO A 286 -1.92 -2.15 16.83
N TYR A 287 -3.14 -1.74 16.51
CA TYR A 287 -3.67 -1.67 15.14
C TYR A 287 -2.92 -0.73 14.18
N THR A 288 -2.08 0.20 14.66
CA THR A 288 -1.58 1.30 13.81
C THR A 288 -0.51 0.82 12.82
N ALA A 289 -0.40 1.48 11.67
CA ALA A 289 0.63 1.16 10.69
C ALA A 289 2.04 1.45 11.25
N GLU A 290 2.13 2.51 12.06
CA GLU A 290 3.33 2.98 12.71
C GLU A 290 3.92 1.94 13.65
N ASP A 291 3.09 1.36 14.52
CA ASP A 291 3.55 0.37 15.49
C ASP A 291 3.90 -0.96 14.81
N VAL A 292 3.09 -1.38 13.82
CA VAL A 292 3.38 -2.59 13.02
C VAL A 292 4.70 -2.44 12.28
N LEU A 293 4.95 -1.31 11.60
CA LEU A 293 6.22 -1.07 10.91
C LEU A 293 7.40 -0.86 11.86
N GLY A 294 7.19 -0.13 12.96
CA GLY A 294 8.20 0.17 13.96
C GLY A 294 8.74 -1.07 14.67
N GLY A 295 7.88 -2.09 14.84
CA GLY A 295 8.28 -3.38 15.38
C GLY A 295 8.84 -4.39 14.36
N LEU A 296 8.95 -4.03 13.08
CA LEU A 296 9.63 -4.90 12.10
C LEU A 296 11.14 -4.88 12.33
N ASN A 297 11.72 -6.08 12.43
CA ASN A 297 13.16 -6.27 12.36
C ASN A 297 13.67 -6.22 10.89
N ASP A 298 14.97 -6.36 10.70
CA ASP A 298 15.58 -6.39 9.37
C ASP A 298 15.05 -7.55 8.50
N GLU A 299 14.71 -8.71 9.10
CA GLU A 299 14.07 -9.83 8.39
C GLU A 299 12.70 -9.43 7.83
N GLY A 300 11.95 -8.59 8.54
CA GLY A 300 10.72 -7.99 8.04
C GLY A 300 10.94 -7.13 6.81
N LEU A 301 12.12 -6.53 6.62
CA LEU A 301 12.47 -5.74 5.44
C LEU A 301 13.07 -6.58 4.30
N GLN A 302 13.57 -7.78 4.59
CA GLN A 302 14.11 -8.72 3.61
C GLN A 302 13.10 -9.03 2.49
N PHE A 303 11.80 -9.04 2.80
CA PHE A 303 10.72 -9.16 1.81
C PHE A 303 10.90 -8.26 0.58
N TRP A 304 11.35 -7.00 0.77
CA TRP A 304 11.55 -6.07 -0.35
C TRP A 304 12.77 -6.42 -1.20
N TRP A 305 13.83 -6.98 -0.59
CA TRP A 305 14.97 -7.52 -1.32
C TRP A 305 14.58 -8.78 -2.11
N ASP A 306 13.76 -9.66 -1.53
CA ASP A 306 13.27 -10.87 -2.20
C ASP A 306 12.34 -10.53 -3.37
N ALA A 307 11.51 -9.50 -3.22
CA ALA A 307 10.74 -8.91 -4.31
C ALA A 307 11.64 -8.32 -5.40
N GLN A 308 12.79 -7.73 -5.01
CA GLN A 308 13.73 -7.19 -5.97
C GLN A 308 14.48 -8.26 -6.77
N ALA A 309 14.90 -9.36 -6.15
CA ALA A 309 15.69 -10.40 -6.78
C ALA A 309 14.98 -11.06 -7.99
N LYS A 310 13.64 -11.11 -7.97
CA LYS A 310 12.79 -11.61 -9.08
C LYS A 310 12.96 -10.89 -10.42
N MET A 311 13.65 -9.76 -10.45
CA MET A 311 13.96 -9.03 -11.69
C MET A 311 15.09 -9.64 -12.52
N VAL A 312 15.93 -10.47 -11.91
CA VAL A 312 17.19 -10.96 -12.51
C VAL A 312 17.02 -12.39 -13.06
N GLU A 313 15.87 -13.02 -12.82
CA GLU A 313 15.44 -14.29 -13.43
C GLU A 313 14.57 -14.03 -14.67
#